data_AF-A0A840QBW0-F1
#
_entry.id   AF-A0A840QBW0-F1
#
_cell.length_a   1.000
_cell.length_b   1.000
_cell.length_c   1.000
_cell.angle_alpha   90.00
_cell.angle_beta   90.00
_cell.angle_gamma   90.00
#
_symmetry.space_group_name_H-M   'P 1'
#
loop_
_entity.id
_entity.type
_entity.pdbx_description
1 polymer ?
#
loop_
_entity_poly.entity_id
_entity_poly.type
_entity_poly.pdbx_seq_one_letter_code
_entity_poly.pdbx_strand_id
1 'polypeptide(L)' 'MFHHTRYLSVEAFTTALDDYITWFNTGRGHTHCEGLSPVQYRTQTLAA' A
#
# COMPACT_ATOMS: atom_id res chain seq x y z
N MET A 1 -5.80 -4.47 9.28
CA MET A 1 -6.10 -5.43 8.19
C MET A 1 -5.48 -6.81 8.39
N PHE A 2 -4.29 -6.95 8.99
CA PHE A 2 -3.67 -8.27 9.20
C PHE A 2 -3.65 -8.78 10.66
N HIS A 3 -3.97 -7.93 11.64
CA HIS A 3 -4.04 -8.39 13.03
C HIS A 3 -5.26 -9.30 13.24
N HIS A 4 -5.00 -10.51 13.76
CA HIS A 4 -5.98 -11.55 14.06
C HIS A 4 -6.78 -12.11 12.86
N THR A 5 -6.39 -11.79 11.64
CA THR A 5 -6.99 -12.38 10.44
C THR A 5 -6.37 -13.74 10.15
N ARG A 6 -7.21 -14.79 10.03
CA ARG A 6 -6.80 -16.10 9.52
C ARG A 6 -7.30 -16.28 8.09
N TYR A 7 -6.41 -16.71 7.22
CA TYR A 7 -6.72 -17.03 5.82
C TYR A 7 -6.92 -18.53 5.66
N LEU A 8 -7.87 -18.90 4.79
CA LEU A 8 -8.23 -20.29 4.53
C LEU A 8 -7.21 -21.00 3.61
N SER A 9 -6.43 -20.24 2.85
CA SER A 9 -5.39 -20.75 1.96
C SER A 9 -4.24 -19.74 1.81
N VAL A 10 -3.11 -20.22 1.30
CA VAL A 10 -1.98 -19.36 0.92
C VAL A 10 -2.39 -18.39 -0.18
N GLU A 11 -3.15 -18.83 -1.18
CA GLU A 11 -3.65 -17.96 -2.25
C GLU A 11 -4.50 -16.81 -1.70
N ALA A 12 -5.43 -17.09 -0.79
CA ALA A 12 -6.26 -16.06 -0.17
C ALA A 12 -5.43 -15.05 0.64
N PHE A 13 -4.35 -15.50 1.28
CA PHE A 13 -3.40 -14.61 1.95
C PHE A 13 -2.62 -13.76 0.94
N THR A 14 -2.10 -14.36 -0.13
CA THR A 14 -1.34 -13.65 -1.16
C THR A 14 -2.18 -12.57 -1.82
N THR A 15 -3.44 -12.86 -2.20
CA THR A 15 -4.35 -11.86 -2.76
C THR A 15 -4.56 -10.69 -1.80
N ALA A 16 -4.85 -10.98 -0.52
CA ALA A 16 -5.04 -9.93 0.47
C ALA A 16 -3.77 -9.10 0.71
N LEU A 17 -2.60 -9.72 0.58
CA LEU A 17 -1.32 -9.04 0.69
C LEU A 17 -1.06 -8.12 -0.51
N ASP A 18 -1.30 -8.60 -1.73
CA ASP A 18 -1.14 -7.82 -2.97
C ASP A 18 -2.09 -6.62 -2.99
N ASP A 19 -3.34 -6.82 -2.57
CA ASP A 19 -4.32 -5.74 -2.44
C ASP A 19 -3.86 -4.68 -1.44
N TYR A 20 -3.32 -5.12 -0.30
CA TYR A 20 -2.80 -4.20 0.70
C TYR A 20 -1.58 -3.42 0.22
N ILE A 21 -0.63 -4.09 -0.44
CA ILE A 21 0.56 -3.45 -1.00
C ILE A 21 0.13 -2.40 -2.04
N THR A 22 -0.84 -2.74 -2.89
CA THR A 22 -1.38 -1.82 -3.89
C THR A 22 -2.00 -0.60 -3.23
N TRP A 23 -2.91 -0.79 -2.27
CA TRP A 23 -3.55 0.32 -1.55
C TRP A 23 -2.53 1.19 -0.82
N PHE A 24 -1.55 0.58 -0.15
CA PHE A 24 -0.50 1.31 0.58
C PHE A 24 0.32 2.20 -0.35
N ASN A 25 0.68 1.71 -1.54
CA ASN A 25 1.54 2.45 -2.46
C ASN A 25 0.81 3.53 -3.26
N THR A 26 -0.48 3.36 -3.56
CA THR A 26 -1.19 4.24 -4.51
C THR A 26 -2.28 5.08 -3.85
N GLY A 27 -2.99 4.53 -2.86
CA GLY A 27 -4.20 5.13 -2.30
C GLY A 27 -4.02 5.75 -0.91
N ARG A 28 -3.05 5.29 -0.13
CA ARG A 28 -2.82 5.80 1.23
C ARG A 28 -1.95 7.05 1.20
N GLY A 29 -2.46 8.16 1.75
CA GLY A 29 -1.64 9.34 2.04
C GLY A 29 -0.76 9.13 3.28
N HIS A 30 0.51 9.54 3.20
CA HIS A 30 1.45 9.44 4.29
C HIS A 30 1.88 10.82 4.78
N THR A 31 1.83 11.06 6.09
CA THR A 31 2.25 12.34 6.68
C THR A 31 3.72 12.67 6.44
N HIS A 32 4.59 11.66 6.36
CA HIS A 32 6.00 11.86 5.97
C HIS A 32 6.20 12.11 4.47
N CYS A 33 5.19 11.80 3.63
CA CYS A 33 5.17 12.09 2.20
C CYS A 33 4.30 13.33 1.91
N GLU A 34 4.20 14.27 2.84
CA GLU A 34 3.39 15.49 2.65
C GLU A 34 1.91 15.22 2.34
N GLY A 35 1.39 14.08 2.82
CA GLY A 35 0.01 13.64 2.56
C GLY A 35 -0.16 12.87 1.25
N LEU A 36 0.90 12.74 0.44
CA LEU A 36 0.89 11.98 -0.81
C LEU A 36 1.01 10.48 -0.56
N SER A 37 0.58 9.70 -1.55
CA SER A 37 0.93 8.29 -1.60
C SER A 37 2.40 8.09 -1.97
N PRO A 38 3.00 6.93 -1.62
CA PRO A 38 4.40 6.65 -1.93
C PRO A 38 4.73 6.80 -3.43
N VAL A 39 3.81 6.41 -4.32
CA VAL A 39 3.99 6.59 -5.77
C VAL A 39 3.97 8.07 -6.13
N GLN A 40 2.98 8.83 -5.66
CA GLN A 40 2.87 10.27 -5.95
C GLN A 40 4.10 11.06 -5.48
N TYR A 41 4.58 10.78 -4.27
CA TYR A 41 5.77 11.42 -3.71
C TYR A 41 7.02 11.19 -4.57
N ARG A 42 7.24 9.94 -5.02
CA ARG A 42 8.38 9.61 -5.91
C ARG A 42 8.26 10.28 -7.27
N THR A 43 7.05 10.34 -7.85
CA THR A 43 6.82 11.01 -9.13
C THR A 43 7.07 12.51 -9.04
N GLN A 44 6.73 13.16 -7.92
CA GLN A 44 7.03 14.58 -7.71
C GLN A 44 8.54 14.85 -7.66
N THR A 45 9.33 14.01 -6.98
CA THR A 45 10.81 14.15 -6.96
C THR A 45 11.43 13.97 -8.35
N LEU A 46 10.86 13.14 -9.22
CA LEU A 46 11.36 12.97 -10.59
C LEU A 46 11.00 14.13 -11.53
N ALA A 47 10.02 14.95 -11.19
CA ALA A 47 9.53 16.05 -12.03
C ALA A 47 10.16 17.42 -11.67
N ALA A 48 10.97 17.49 -10.61
CA ALA A 48 11.67 18.67 -10.12
C ALA A 48 13.15 18.65 -10.53
#